data_AF-A0A099PDV5-F1
#
_entry.id   AF-A0A099PDV5-F1
#
_cell.length_a   1.000
_cell.length_b   1.000
_cell.length_c   1.000
_cell.angle_alpha   90.00
_cell.angle_beta   90.00
_cell.angle_gamma   90.00
#
_symmetry.space_group_name_H-M   'P 1'
#
loop_
_entity.id
_entity.type
_entity.pdbx_description
1 polymer ?
#
loop_
_entity_poly.entity_id
_entity_poly.type
_entity_poly.pdbx_seq_one_letter_code
_entity_poly.pdbx_strand_id
1 'polypeptide(L)'
;MEIRQVQIAEIVEVLDLYDEYDRPKSPRPTDDEVQNVFASILQSGGCVVGAFAVEGLVGTCTVNICANLSWSGRSYAIIENVIVSKAYRGQGVGKAILQYAQAFAQRAGCYKVGLMTGSKDPATYRFYESSGFSPSKQGFQVRFSA
;
A
#
# COMPACT_ATOMS: atom_id res chain seq x y z
N MET A 1 -15.39 9.72 -5.85
CA MET A 1 -14.21 8.85 -5.72
C MET A 1 -14.50 7.81 -4.67
N GLU A 2 -14.33 6.54 -5.02
CA GLU A 2 -14.57 5.39 -4.15
C GLU A 2 -13.23 4.83 -3.65
N ILE A 3 -13.14 4.46 -2.37
CA ILE A 3 -11.98 3.76 -1.82
C ILE A 3 -12.43 2.36 -1.39
N ARG A 4 -11.84 1.32 -1.98
CA ARG A 4 -12.20 -0.07 -1.70
C ARG A 4 -11.05 -1.02 -1.98
N GLN A 5 -11.25 -2.30 -1.68
CA GLN A 5 -10.33 -3.33 -2.12
C GLN A 5 -10.41 -3.52 -3.64
N VAL A 6 -9.23 -3.66 -4.25
CA VAL A 6 -9.06 -4.01 -5.66
C VAL A 6 -9.43 -5.48 -5.85
N GLN A 7 -10.13 -5.80 -6.93
CA GLN A 7 -10.40 -7.16 -7.36
C GLN A 7 -9.30 -7.64 -8.31
N ILE A 8 -9.06 -8.96 -8.38
CA ILE A 8 -8.02 -9.51 -9.26
C ILE A 8 -8.21 -9.10 -10.74
N ALA A 9 -9.45 -8.94 -11.20
CA ALA A 9 -9.75 -8.49 -12.55
C ALA A 9 -9.27 -7.05 -12.84
N GLU A 10 -9.03 -6.25 -11.80
CA GLU A 10 -8.60 -4.84 -11.87
C GLU A 10 -7.08 -4.70 -11.63
N ILE A 11 -6.34 -5.80 -11.46
CA ILE A 11 -4.92 -5.77 -11.06
C ILE A 11 -4.03 -5.12 -12.12
N VAL A 12 -4.44 -5.17 -13.39
CA VAL A 12 -3.70 -4.54 -14.48
C VAL A 12 -3.60 -3.03 -14.30
N GLU A 13 -4.66 -2.36 -13.81
CA GLU A 13 -4.65 -0.92 -13.56
C GLU A 13 -3.68 -0.55 -12.42
N VAL A 14 -3.51 -1.44 -11.44
CA VAL A 14 -2.52 -1.28 -10.37
C VAL A 14 -1.10 -1.39 -10.92
N LEU A 15 -0.85 -2.36 -11.81
CA LEU A 15 0.46 -2.54 -12.46
C LEU A 15 0.79 -1.36 -13.40
N ASP A 16 -0.19 -0.84 -14.12
CA ASP A 16 -0.04 0.37 -14.94
C ASP A 16 0.35 1.57 -14.08
N LEU A 17 -0.33 1.75 -12.94
CA LEU A 17 0.00 2.81 -11.99
C LEU A 17 1.39 2.64 -11.36
N TYR A 18 1.86 1.39 -11.17
CA TYR A 18 3.23 1.11 -10.71
C TYR A 18 4.29 1.51 -11.74
N ASP A 19 3.98 1.42 -13.03
CA ASP A 19 4.89 1.80 -14.11
C ASP A 19 4.95 3.33 -14.31
N GLU A 20 3.91 4.07 -13.90
CA GLU A 20 3.94 5.53 -13.84
C GLU A 20 4.83 6.08 -12.70
N TYR A 21 5.05 5.28 -11.65
CA TYR A 21 5.81 5.69 -10.49
C TYR A 21 7.32 5.63 -10.76
N ASP A 22 8.04 6.68 -10.36
CA ASP A 22 9.48 6.78 -10.56
C ASP A 22 10.23 5.82 -9.60
N ARG A 23 10.54 4.63 -10.10
CA ARG A 23 11.28 3.58 -9.43
C ARG A 23 12.25 2.89 -10.40
N PRO A 24 13.31 2.22 -9.90
CA PRO A 24 14.09 1.31 -10.74
C PRO A 24 13.17 0.34 -11.46
N LYS A 25 13.31 0.24 -12.78
CA LYS A 25 12.46 -0.63 -13.58
C LYS A 25 12.74 -2.08 -13.23
N SER A 26 11.67 -2.81 -12.96
CA SER A 26 11.67 -4.27 -12.81
C SER A 26 10.69 -4.84 -13.82
N PRO A 27 10.94 -6.03 -14.38
CA PRO A 27 9.98 -6.70 -15.27
C PRO A 27 8.62 -6.85 -14.57
N ARG A 28 7.52 -6.70 -15.33
CA ARG A 28 6.21 -7.11 -14.81
C ARG A 28 6.23 -8.62 -14.56
N PRO A 29 5.58 -9.12 -13.49
CA PRO A 29 5.35 -10.55 -13.35
C PRO A 29 4.46 -11.04 -14.49
N THR A 30 4.58 -12.32 -14.83
CA THR A 30 3.63 -13.02 -15.69
C THR A 30 2.23 -13.04 -15.07
N ASP A 31 1.20 -13.29 -15.87
CA ASP A 31 -0.18 -13.34 -15.38
C ASP A 31 -0.35 -14.37 -14.25
N ASP A 32 0.25 -15.55 -14.39
CA ASP A 32 0.22 -16.60 -13.35
C ASP A 32 0.92 -16.15 -12.06
N GLU A 33 2.05 -15.46 -12.16
CA GLU A 33 2.75 -14.91 -10.98
C GLU A 33 1.90 -13.83 -10.29
N VAL A 34 1.23 -12.96 -11.05
CA VAL A 34 0.32 -11.95 -10.49
C VAL A 34 -0.82 -12.62 -9.73
N GLN A 35 -1.44 -13.66 -10.31
CA GLN A 35 -2.51 -14.42 -9.66
C GLN A 35 -2.03 -15.04 -8.34
N ASN A 36 -0.86 -15.68 -8.35
CA ASN A 36 -0.28 -16.33 -7.18
C ASN A 36 0.08 -15.33 -6.07
N VAL A 37 0.69 -14.20 -6.41
CA VAL A 37 1.04 -13.15 -5.46
C VAL A 37 -0.23 -12.53 -4.86
N PHE A 38 -1.22 -12.20 -5.69
CA PHE A 38 -2.48 -11.62 -5.22
C PHE A 38 -3.23 -12.58 -4.29
N ALA A 39 -3.32 -13.86 -4.65
CA ALA A 39 -3.90 -14.89 -3.80
C ALA A 39 -3.16 -15.01 -2.46
N SER A 40 -1.83 -14.95 -2.46
CA SER A 40 -1.01 -15.03 -1.24
C SER A 40 -1.25 -13.85 -0.30
N ILE A 41 -1.42 -12.64 -0.84
CA ILE A 41 -1.79 -11.45 -0.07
C ILE A 41 -3.13 -11.67 0.64
N LEU A 42 -4.14 -12.15 -0.09
CA LEU A 42 -5.48 -12.39 0.45
C LEU A 42 -5.48 -13.53 1.49
N GLN A 43 -4.78 -14.64 1.23
CA GLN A 43 -4.68 -15.77 2.15
C GLN A 43 -4.02 -15.38 3.49
N SER A 44 -3.11 -14.40 3.46
CA SER A 44 -2.48 -13.85 4.66
C SER A 44 -3.39 -12.85 5.41
N GLY A 45 -4.61 -12.60 4.92
CA GLY A 45 -5.55 -11.60 5.44
C GLY A 45 -5.25 -10.17 4.98
N GLY A 46 -4.27 -9.97 4.10
CA GLY A 46 -3.97 -8.69 3.48
C GLY A 46 -4.94 -8.30 2.38
N CYS A 47 -4.73 -7.15 1.76
CA CYS A 47 -5.45 -6.73 0.56
C CYS A 47 -4.67 -5.69 -0.25
N VAL A 48 -5.11 -5.48 -1.49
CA VAL A 48 -4.75 -4.30 -2.29
C VAL A 48 -5.91 -3.32 -2.21
N VAL A 49 -5.63 -2.06 -1.88
CA VAL A 49 -6.60 -0.97 -1.76
C VAL A 49 -6.48 -0.07 -2.97
N GLY A 50 -7.58 0.28 -3.60
CA GLY A 50 -7.66 1.18 -4.74
C GLY A 50 -8.52 2.41 -4.45
N ALA A 51 -8.13 3.54 -5.03
CA ALA A 51 -8.97 4.71 -5.18
C ALA A 51 -9.47 4.79 -6.62
N PHE A 52 -10.79 4.81 -6.80
CA PHE A 52 -11.43 4.78 -8.10
C PHE A 52 -12.14 6.11 -8.38
N ALA A 53 -11.73 6.76 -9.47
CA ALA A 53 -12.43 7.87 -10.09
C ALA A 53 -13.35 7.36 -11.21
N VAL A 54 -14.02 8.28 -11.93
CA VAL A 54 -14.87 7.90 -13.08
C VAL A 54 -14.05 7.23 -14.18
N GLU A 55 -12.79 7.63 -14.33
CA GLU A 55 -11.87 7.16 -15.38
C GLU A 55 -11.17 5.83 -15.04
N GLY A 56 -11.30 5.32 -13.80
CA GLY A 56 -10.62 4.10 -13.34
C GLY A 56 -9.82 4.30 -12.05
N LEU A 57 -8.85 3.40 -11.82
CA LEU A 57 -7.98 3.42 -10.65
C LEU A 57 -6.96 4.57 -10.72
N VAL A 58 -7.01 5.46 -9.72
CA VAL A 58 -6.17 6.68 -9.65
C VAL A 58 -5.20 6.67 -8.48
N GLY A 59 -5.28 5.67 -7.62
CA GLY A 59 -4.37 5.49 -6.51
C GLY A 59 -4.46 4.09 -5.93
N THR A 60 -3.39 3.64 -5.29
CA THR A 60 -3.32 2.30 -4.69
C THR A 60 -2.42 2.26 -3.46
N CYS A 61 -2.63 1.25 -2.62
CA CYS A 61 -1.60 0.71 -1.74
C CYS A 61 -1.82 -0.79 -1.50
N THR A 62 -0.77 -1.49 -1.04
CA THR A 62 -0.87 -2.87 -0.57
C THR A 62 -0.82 -2.90 0.95
N VAL A 63 -1.74 -3.62 1.59
CA VAL A 63 -1.73 -3.88 3.03
C VAL A 63 -1.37 -5.34 3.27
N ASN A 64 -0.20 -5.58 3.86
CA ASN A 64 0.24 -6.90 4.26
C ASN A 64 -0.01 -7.09 5.76
N ILE A 65 -0.67 -8.18 6.14
CA ILE A 65 -0.87 -8.55 7.55
C ILE A 65 0.19 -9.57 7.94
N CYS A 66 0.87 -9.31 9.05
CA CYS A 66 1.93 -10.15 9.58
C CYS A 66 1.48 -10.74 10.91
N ALA A 67 1.41 -12.07 10.97
CA ALA A 67 1.27 -12.80 12.22
C ALA A 67 2.44 -12.47 13.17
N ASN A 68 2.17 -12.47 14.47
CA ASN A 68 3.11 -11.98 15.46
C ASN A 68 2.82 -12.62 16.83
N LEU A 69 3.87 -12.88 17.61
CA LEU A 69 3.76 -13.43 18.98
C LEU A 69 3.77 -12.33 20.05
N SER A 70 4.37 -11.17 19.75
CA SER A 70 4.37 -10.03 20.68
C SER A 70 2.97 -9.41 20.80
N TRP A 71 2.79 -8.48 21.74
CA TRP A 71 1.51 -7.78 21.94
C TRP A 71 0.31 -8.72 22.09
N SER A 72 0.49 -9.79 22.88
CA SER A 72 -0.52 -10.82 23.13
C SER A 72 -0.97 -11.55 21.85
N GLY A 73 -0.03 -11.85 20.95
CA GLY A 73 -0.33 -12.57 19.71
C GLY A 73 -1.06 -11.74 18.65
N ARG A 74 -1.20 -10.42 18.84
CA ARG A 74 -1.87 -9.55 17.86
C ARG A 74 -0.97 -9.31 16.66
N SER A 75 -1.53 -9.50 15.46
CA SER A 75 -0.89 -9.18 14.20
C SER A 75 -0.53 -7.69 14.09
N TYR A 76 0.32 -7.35 13.14
CA TYR A 76 0.53 -5.97 12.70
C TYR A 76 0.41 -5.90 11.19
N ALA A 77 0.17 -4.71 10.65
CA ALA A 77 0.14 -4.49 9.20
C ALA A 77 1.34 -3.67 8.73
N ILE A 78 1.78 -3.92 7.50
CA ILE A 78 2.71 -3.07 6.76
C ILE A 78 2.01 -2.59 5.49
N ILE A 79 2.03 -1.27 5.26
CA ILE A 79 1.56 -0.67 4.01
C ILE A 79 2.75 -0.47 3.08
N GLU A 80 2.63 -0.97 1.86
CA GLU A 80 3.60 -0.82 0.78
C GLU A 80 2.93 -0.20 -0.46
N ASN A 81 3.75 0.28 -1.39
CA ASN A 81 3.32 0.73 -2.72
C ASN A 81 2.22 1.81 -2.70
N VAL A 82 2.32 2.81 -1.81
CA VAL A 82 1.39 3.96 -1.78
C VAL A 82 1.65 4.86 -2.98
N ILE A 83 0.79 4.78 -3.99
CA ILE A 83 0.96 5.51 -5.26
C ILE A 83 -0.35 6.22 -5.61
N VAL A 84 -0.23 7.45 -6.10
CA VAL A 84 -1.34 8.26 -6.63
C VAL A 84 -0.93 8.79 -8.00
N SER A 85 -1.80 8.62 -8.99
CA SER A 85 -1.63 9.15 -10.34
C SER A 85 -1.36 10.65 -10.30
N LYS A 86 -0.47 11.14 -11.17
CA LYS A 86 0.00 12.53 -11.15
C LYS A 86 -1.15 13.54 -11.21
N ALA A 87 -2.18 13.28 -12.02
CA ALA A 87 -3.34 14.15 -12.18
C ALA A 87 -4.18 14.29 -10.89
N TYR A 88 -4.10 13.30 -10.01
CA TYR A 88 -4.90 13.20 -8.79
C TYR A 88 -4.12 13.55 -7.50
N ARG A 89 -2.83 13.92 -7.62
CA ARG A 89 -2.02 14.37 -6.48
C ARG A 89 -2.52 15.70 -5.92
N GLY A 90 -2.35 15.90 -4.62
CA GLY A 90 -2.80 17.12 -3.92
C GLY A 90 -4.31 17.19 -3.63
N GLN A 91 -5.10 16.21 -4.09
CA GLN A 91 -6.56 16.19 -3.92
C GLN A 91 -7.03 15.33 -2.72
N GLY A 92 -6.12 14.91 -1.85
CA GLY A 92 -6.43 14.07 -0.68
C GLY A 92 -6.57 12.56 -0.93
N VAL A 93 -6.40 12.10 -2.18
CA VAL A 93 -6.54 10.68 -2.58
C VAL A 93 -5.68 9.74 -1.74
N GLY A 94 -4.37 10.04 -1.63
CA GLY A 94 -3.45 9.21 -0.86
C GLY A 94 -3.82 9.15 0.63
N LYS A 95 -4.34 10.24 1.20
CA LYS A 95 -4.81 10.27 2.58
C LYS A 95 -6.04 9.38 2.77
N ALA A 96 -6.99 9.41 1.82
CA ALA A 96 -8.17 8.56 1.85
C ALA A 96 -7.80 7.06 1.75
N ILE A 97 -6.83 6.71 0.90
CA ILE A 97 -6.28 5.34 0.81
C ILE A 97 -5.67 4.91 2.15
N LEU A 98 -4.81 5.74 2.74
CA LEU A 98 -4.15 5.43 4.02
C LEU A 98 -5.15 5.32 5.17
N GLN A 99 -6.21 6.13 5.19
CA GLN A 99 -7.28 6.02 6.18
C GLN A 99 -8.05 4.71 6.03
N TYR A 100 -8.39 4.31 4.81
CA TYR A 100 -9.01 3.02 4.54
C TYR A 100 -8.11 1.86 4.99
N ALA A 101 -6.82 1.91 4.65
CA ALA A 101 -5.83 0.89 5.02
C ALA A 101 -5.68 0.76 6.55
N GLN A 102 -5.62 1.89 7.27
CA GLN A 102 -5.59 1.91 8.74
C GLN A 102 -6.86 1.27 9.34
N ALA A 103 -8.04 1.65 8.84
CA ALA A 103 -9.30 1.09 9.31
C ALA A 103 -9.42 -0.42 8.99
N PHE A 104 -8.94 -0.85 7.82
CA PHE A 104 -8.85 -2.26 7.45
C PHE A 104 -7.97 -3.04 8.42
N ALA A 105 -6.73 -2.57 8.67
CA ALA A 105 -5.80 -3.21 9.60
C ALA A 105 -6.38 -3.28 11.03
N GLN A 106 -7.03 -2.21 11.49
CA GLN A 106 -7.67 -2.18 12.79
C GLN A 106 -8.80 -3.21 12.91
N ARG A 107 -9.67 -3.33 11.89
CA ARG A 107 -10.73 -4.35 11.85
C ARG A 107 -10.18 -5.77 11.80
N ALA A 108 -9.01 -5.96 11.19
CA ALA A 108 -8.31 -7.25 11.16
C ALA A 108 -7.59 -7.57 12.50
N GLY A 109 -7.76 -6.76 13.54
CA GLY A 109 -7.19 -7.01 14.87
C GLY A 109 -5.72 -6.64 15.01
N CYS A 110 -5.15 -5.92 14.03
CA CYS A 110 -3.76 -5.49 14.11
C CYS A 110 -3.56 -4.47 15.24
N TYR A 111 -2.50 -4.62 16.03
CA TYR A 111 -2.19 -3.66 17.09
C TYR A 111 -1.54 -2.36 16.57
N LYS A 112 -0.99 -2.40 15.35
CA LYS A 112 -0.43 -1.24 14.64
C LYS A 112 -0.42 -1.46 13.13
N VAL A 113 -0.20 -0.37 12.40
CA VAL A 113 0.23 -0.39 11.00
C VAL A 113 1.52 0.44 10.84
N GLY A 114 2.43 -0.02 10.01
CA GLY A 114 3.67 0.69 9.67
C GLY A 114 3.84 0.85 8.17
N LEU A 115 4.72 1.77 7.78
CA LEU A 115 5.21 1.92 6.42
C LEU A 115 6.64 2.47 6.45
N MET A 116 7.39 2.30 5.37
CA MET A 116 8.70 2.91 5.19
C MET A 116 8.69 3.73 3.90
N THR A 117 9.40 4.85 3.90
CA THR A 117 9.62 5.65 2.70
C THR A 117 11.10 5.95 2.54
N GLY A 118 11.62 5.78 1.32
CA GLY A 118 12.96 6.22 0.94
C GLY A 118 13.00 7.67 0.45
N SER A 119 11.84 8.35 0.40
CA SER A 119 11.75 9.74 -0.05
C SER A 119 12.50 10.67 0.90
N LYS A 120 13.33 11.55 0.34
CA LYS A 120 13.99 12.63 1.08
C LYS A 120 13.21 13.93 1.04
N ASP A 121 12.07 13.96 0.34
CA ASP A 121 11.23 15.14 0.23
C ASP A 121 10.47 15.39 1.55
N PRO A 122 10.67 16.54 2.22
CA PRO A 122 9.93 16.90 3.43
C PRO A 122 8.41 16.91 3.25
N ALA A 123 7.91 17.14 2.03
CA ALA A 123 6.47 17.06 1.76
C ALA A 123 5.93 15.63 1.92
N THR A 124 6.74 14.62 1.61
CA THR A 124 6.37 13.21 1.82
C THR A 124 6.23 12.89 3.30
N TYR A 125 7.14 13.39 4.16
CA TYR A 125 7.03 13.21 5.60
C TYR A 125 5.79 13.88 6.18
N ARG A 126 5.55 15.16 5.82
CA ARG A 126 4.33 15.87 6.23
C ARG A 126 3.06 15.17 5.76
N PHE A 127 3.07 14.58 4.57
CA PHE A 127 1.95 13.80 4.06
C PHE A 127 1.63 12.60 4.97
N TYR A 128 2.64 11.80 5.34
CA TYR A 128 2.44 10.66 6.24
C TYR A 128 2.04 11.09 7.65
N GLU A 129 2.65 12.15 8.21
CA GLU A 129 2.25 12.71 9.50
C GLU A 129 0.79 13.18 9.49
N SER A 130 0.39 13.94 8.46
CA SER A 130 -0.99 14.41 8.30
C SER A 130 -2.01 13.27 8.06
N SER A 131 -1.52 12.06 7.78
CA SER A 131 -2.31 10.84 7.59
C SER A 131 -2.34 9.96 8.85
N GLY A 132 -1.76 10.40 9.97
CA GLY A 132 -1.81 9.73 11.26
C GLY A 132 -0.57 8.91 11.62
N PHE A 133 0.46 8.92 10.79
CA PHE A 133 1.71 8.21 11.08
C PHE A 133 2.65 9.08 11.93
N SER A 134 3.46 8.44 12.77
CA SER A 134 4.48 9.10 13.58
C SER A 134 5.87 8.65 13.12
N PRO A 135 6.84 9.56 12.87
CA PRO A 135 8.20 9.20 12.45
C PRO A 135 9.08 8.72 13.62
N SER A 136 8.50 8.01 14.58
CA SER A 136 9.17 7.57 15.82
C SER A 136 10.04 6.32 15.65
N LYS A 137 10.17 5.79 14.43
CA LYS A 137 10.93 4.57 14.12
C LYS A 137 11.93 4.82 13.01
N GLN A 138 13.11 4.22 13.14
CA GLN A 138 14.16 4.21 12.14
C GLN A 138 13.98 2.99 11.22
N GLY A 139 13.94 3.21 9.90
CA GLY A 139 13.94 2.14 8.91
C GLY A 139 15.36 1.68 8.56
N PHE A 140 15.54 0.38 8.37
CA PHE A 140 16.79 -0.24 7.90
C PHE A 140 16.45 -1.23 6.79
N GLN A 141 17.28 -1.28 5.74
CA GLN A 141 17.08 -2.16 4.59
C GLN A 141 18.41 -2.77 4.13
N VAL A 142 18.37 -4.04 3.77
CA VAL A 142 19.36 -4.71 2.91
C VAL A 142 18.63 -5.13 1.64
N ARG A 143 19.24 -4.91 0.48
CA ARG A 143 18.66 -5.30 -0.82
C ARG A 143 19.41 -6.50 -1.39
N PHE A 144 18.66 -7.50 -1.82
CA PHE A 144 19.16 -8.60 -2.65
C PHE A 144 18.86 -8.31 -4.12
N SER A 145 19.54 -9.00 -5.03
CA SER A 145 19.28 -8.87 -6.48
C SER A 145 17.80 -9.13 -6.76
N ALA A 146 17.12 -8.14 -7.33
CA ALA A 146 15.70 -8.12 -7.64
C ALA A 146 15.49 -7.85 -9.13
#